data_AF-A0A410QFJ4-F1
#
_entry.id   AF-A0A410QFJ4-F1
#
_cell.length_a   1.000
_cell.length_b   1.000
_cell.length_c   1.000
_cell.angle_alpha   90.00
_cell.angle_beta   90.00
_cell.angle_gamma   90.00
#
_symmetry.space_group_name_H-M   'P 1'
#
loop_
_entity.id
_entity.type
_entity.pdbx_description
1 polymer ?
#
loop_
_entity_poly.entity_id
_entity_poly.type
_entity_poly.pdbx_seq_one_letter_code
_entity_poly.pdbx_strand_id
1 'polypeptide(L)'
;MENNIISLDRYRNNTKEETKQIKQKKQKYSSYLEYKENEKEKIEFNKNEIECLLDLFNTRIEFYKELSKEIFKENNFEREELRYFQYSEWRFYNETINNIDKLKKLELIFKNKMETKYVMLHYKDVSFIDSEINFETLGVSDDTEQENMQKYKSINKKLDKILMGDGKPLIL
;
A
#
# COMPACT_ATOMS: atom_id res chain seq x y z
N MET A 1 -36.74 -28.59 -30.92
CA MET A 1 -35.58 -27.86 -30.37
C MET A 1 -35.95 -26.39 -30.40
N GLU A 2 -36.17 -25.78 -29.24
CA GLU A 2 -36.53 -24.36 -29.13
C GLU A 2 -35.31 -23.49 -29.47
N ASN A 3 -35.47 -22.60 -30.44
CA ASN A 3 -34.45 -21.65 -30.85
C ASN A 3 -34.34 -20.53 -29.80
N ASN A 4 -33.40 -20.67 -28.86
CA ASN A 4 -32.98 -19.61 -27.93
C ASN A 4 -32.14 -18.54 -28.67
N ILE A 5 -32.74 -17.84 -29.64
CA ILE A 5 -32.11 -16.68 -30.27
C ILE A 5 -32.42 -15.46 -29.39
N ILE A 6 -31.49 -15.15 -28.49
CA ILE A 6 -31.53 -13.91 -27.70
C ILE A 6 -31.30 -12.76 -28.68
N SER A 7 -32.24 -11.80 -28.76
CA SER A 7 -32.07 -10.65 -29.65
C SER A 7 -30.85 -9.83 -29.22
N LEU A 8 -30.04 -9.40 -30.20
CA LEU A 8 -28.82 -8.61 -29.95
C LEU A 8 -29.12 -7.31 -29.17
N ASP A 9 -30.33 -6.77 -29.30
CA ASP A 9 -30.77 -5.59 -28.57
C ASP A 9 -31.01 -5.88 -27.08
N ARG A 10 -31.55 -7.06 -26.73
CA ARG A 10 -31.64 -7.50 -25.32
C ARG A 10 -30.26 -7.68 -24.70
N TYR A 11 -29.33 -8.29 -25.43
CA TYR A 11 -27.95 -8.48 -24.94
C TYR A 11 -27.24 -7.13 -24.71
N ARG A 12 -27.37 -6.18 -25.66
CA ARG A 12 -26.78 -4.83 -25.57
C ARG A 12 -27.41 -3.97 -24.45
N ASN A 13 -28.70 -4.12 -24.20
CA ASN A 13 -29.37 -3.38 -23.13
C ASN A 13 -29.02 -3.95 -21.75
N ASN A 14 -28.97 -5.27 -21.60
CA ASN A 14 -28.53 -5.91 -20.35
C ASN A 14 -27.08 -5.53 -20.02
N THR A 15 -26.16 -5.56 -20.99
CA THR A 15 -24.77 -5.12 -20.76
C THR A 15 -24.67 -3.64 -20.39
N LYS A 16 -25.50 -2.76 -20.96
CA LYS A 16 -25.55 -1.34 -20.57
C LYS A 16 -26.07 -1.15 -19.15
N GLU A 17 -27.13 -1.85 -18.76
CA GLU A 17 -27.69 -1.80 -17.40
C GLU A 17 -26.72 -2.38 -16.38
N GLU A 18 -26.13 -3.54 -16.63
CA GLU A 18 -25.08 -4.14 -15.81
C GLU A 18 -23.87 -3.20 -15.67
N THR A 19 -23.42 -2.59 -16.76
CA THR A 19 -22.33 -1.60 -16.73
C THR A 19 -22.71 -0.36 -15.90
N LYS A 20 -23.97 0.08 -15.96
CA LYS A 20 -24.47 1.22 -15.18
C LYS A 20 -24.56 0.89 -13.69
N GLN A 21 -25.02 -0.32 -13.36
CA GLN A 21 -25.04 -0.83 -11.99
C GLN A 21 -23.63 -0.99 -11.42
N ILE A 22 -22.68 -1.52 -12.21
CA ILE A 22 -21.26 -1.62 -11.82
C ILE A 22 -20.66 -0.24 -11.61
N LYS A 23 -20.93 0.74 -12.47
CA LYS A 23 -20.46 2.13 -12.30
C LYS A 23 -21.03 2.79 -11.06
N GLN A 24 -22.32 2.63 -10.77
CA GLN A 24 -22.96 3.17 -9.57
C GLN A 24 -22.39 2.53 -8.29
N LYS A 25 -22.19 1.21 -8.30
CA LYS A 25 -21.50 0.50 -7.22
C LYS A 25 -20.09 1.06 -7.02
N LYS A 26 -19.28 1.16 -8.08
CA LYS A 26 -17.92 1.74 -8.01
C LYS A 26 -17.92 3.17 -7.47
N GLN A 27 -18.87 4.01 -7.85
CA GLN A 27 -19.00 5.39 -7.32
C GLN A 27 -19.30 5.41 -5.82
N LYS A 28 -20.22 4.56 -5.35
CA LYS A 28 -20.52 4.43 -3.91
C LYS A 28 -19.29 3.96 -3.11
N TYR A 29 -18.52 3.01 -3.63
CA TYR A 29 -17.28 2.57 -2.99
C TYR A 29 -16.18 3.64 -3.03
N SER A 30 -16.07 4.40 -4.12
CA SER A 30 -15.10 5.51 -4.27
C SER A 30 -15.28 6.55 -3.16
N SER A 31 -16.52 6.95 -2.86
CA SER A 31 -16.77 7.96 -1.81
C SER A 31 -16.43 7.49 -0.39
N TYR A 32 -16.57 6.19 -0.11
CA TYR A 32 -16.24 5.64 1.22
C TYR A 32 -14.74 5.43 1.40
N LEU A 33 -14.06 4.92 0.36
CA LEU A 33 -12.60 4.82 0.33
C LEU A 33 -11.95 6.19 0.44
N GLU A 34 -12.41 7.19 -0.33
CA GLU A 34 -11.92 8.57 -0.22
C GLU A 34 -12.16 9.17 1.17
N TYR A 35 -13.31 8.90 1.80
CA TYR A 35 -13.57 9.32 3.18
C TYR A 35 -12.56 8.70 4.15
N LYS A 36 -12.37 7.38 4.10
CA LYS A 36 -11.48 6.65 5.01
C LYS A 36 -10.01 6.97 4.80
N GLU A 37 -9.58 7.22 3.56
CA GLU A 37 -8.20 7.61 3.25
C GLU A 37 -7.81 8.98 3.83
N ASN A 38 -8.79 9.86 4.04
CA ASN A 38 -8.59 11.20 4.58
C ASN A 38 -8.69 11.29 6.11
N GLU A 39 -9.30 10.30 6.77
CA GLU A 39 -9.32 10.21 8.24
C GLU A 39 -7.92 9.89 8.80
N LYS A 40 -7.64 10.43 9.99
CA LYS A 40 -6.46 10.07 10.78
C LYS A 40 -6.87 9.20 11.95
N GLU A 41 -6.21 8.07 12.09
CA GLU A 41 -6.41 7.10 13.14
C GLU A 41 -5.38 7.29 14.25
N LYS A 42 -5.85 7.22 15.50
CA LYS A 42 -5.00 7.31 16.68
C LYS A 42 -4.43 5.94 16.99
N ILE A 43 -3.10 5.82 17.00
CA ILE A 43 -2.40 4.56 17.31
C ILE A 43 -1.44 4.78 18.46
N GLU A 44 -1.54 3.92 19.47
CA GLU A 44 -0.64 3.94 20.62
C GLU A 44 0.51 2.97 20.37
N PHE A 45 1.71 3.49 20.16
CA PHE A 45 2.94 2.71 20.08
C PHE A 45 3.79 2.94 21.34
N ASN A 46 4.34 1.86 21.88
CA ASN A 46 5.37 1.96 22.92
C ASN A 46 6.71 2.31 22.28
N LYS A 47 7.69 2.70 23.11
CA LYS A 47 9.01 3.12 22.66
C LYS A 47 9.71 2.07 21.79
N ASN A 48 9.68 0.80 22.19
CA ASN A 48 10.34 -0.28 21.46
C ASN A 48 9.68 -0.53 20.08
N GLU A 49 8.36 -0.37 19.97
CA GLU A 49 7.66 -0.47 18.69
C GLU A 49 8.01 0.70 17.77
N ILE A 50 8.15 1.91 18.32
CA ILE A 50 8.60 3.09 17.55
C ILE A 50 10.02 2.87 17.04
N GLU A 51 10.94 2.42 17.89
CA GLU A 51 12.32 2.10 17.50
C GLU A 51 12.34 1.00 16.43
N CYS A 52 11.56 -0.06 16.60
CA CYS A 52 11.43 -1.13 15.62
C CYS A 52 10.91 -0.64 14.26
N LEU A 53 9.96 0.31 14.24
CA LEU A 53 9.46 0.92 13.00
C LEU A 53 10.49 1.84 12.35
N LEU A 54 11.25 2.61 13.13
CA LEU A 54 12.32 3.46 12.60
C LEU A 54 13.44 2.62 11.96
N ASP A 55 13.81 1.50 12.59
CA ASP A 55 14.79 0.56 12.03
C ASP A 55 14.29 -0.08 10.72
N LEU A 56 13.00 -0.46 10.68
CA LEU A 56 12.37 -0.90 9.44
C LEU A 56 12.49 0.19 8.37
N PHE A 57 12.09 1.43 8.66
CA PHE A 57 12.10 2.51 7.66
C PHE A 57 13.50 2.76 7.09
N ASN A 58 14.53 2.74 7.94
CA ASN A 58 15.91 2.88 7.48
C ASN A 58 16.32 1.73 6.56
N THR A 59 16.01 0.50 6.94
CA THR A 59 16.30 -0.72 6.15
C THR A 59 15.63 -0.63 4.78
N ARG A 60 14.35 -0.26 4.74
CA ARG A 60 13.57 -0.11 3.50
C ARG A 60 14.06 1.06 2.63
N ILE A 61 14.46 2.18 3.23
CA ILE A 61 15.05 3.31 2.49
C ILE A 61 16.33 2.88 1.78
N GLU A 62 17.22 2.16 2.46
CA GLU A 62 18.46 1.69 1.84
C GLU A 62 18.18 0.66 0.73
N PHE A 63 17.27 -0.29 0.97
CA PHE A 63 16.82 -1.22 -0.07
C PHE A 63 16.31 -0.50 -1.33
N TYR A 64 15.41 0.48 -1.18
CA TYR A 64 14.89 1.23 -2.33
C TYR A 64 15.96 2.09 -3.03
N LYS A 65 16.94 2.61 -2.29
CA LYS A 65 18.09 3.31 -2.90
C LYS A 65 18.92 2.35 -3.74
N GLU A 66 19.19 1.14 -3.26
CA GLU A 66 19.94 0.12 -4.01
C GLU A 66 19.17 -0.32 -5.26
N LEU A 67 17.89 -0.66 -5.11
CA LEU A 67 17.02 -1.02 -6.23
C LEU A 67 16.98 0.09 -7.30
N SER A 68 16.87 1.35 -6.87
CA SER A 68 16.88 2.49 -7.81
C SER A 68 18.19 2.57 -8.61
N LYS A 69 19.34 2.26 -7.99
CA LYS A 69 20.64 2.24 -8.66
C LYS A 69 20.79 1.06 -9.59
N GLU A 70 20.25 -0.10 -9.25
CA GLU A 70 20.29 -1.30 -10.10
C GLU A 70 19.50 -1.08 -11.39
N ILE A 71 18.29 -0.51 -11.30
CA ILE A 71 17.52 -0.08 -12.47
C ILE A 71 18.35 0.86 -13.36
N PHE A 72 19.16 1.74 -12.75
CA PHE A 72 20.06 2.62 -13.51
C PHE A 72 21.30 1.91 -14.09
N LYS A 73 21.81 0.85 -13.47
CA LYS A 73 23.00 0.15 -13.97
C LYS A 73 22.66 -0.82 -15.09
N GLU A 74 21.58 -1.57 -14.95
CA GLU A 74 21.19 -2.61 -15.91
C GLU A 74 20.80 -2.03 -17.28
N ASN A 75 20.35 -0.78 -17.33
CA ASN A 75 19.90 -0.14 -18.57
C ASN A 75 20.95 0.75 -19.27
N ASN A 76 22.25 0.66 -18.94
CA ASN A 76 23.39 1.31 -19.63
C ASN A 76 23.08 2.73 -20.21
N PHE A 77 22.94 3.71 -19.33
CA PHE A 77 22.45 5.05 -19.68
C PHE A 77 23.51 5.91 -20.40
N GLU A 78 23.66 5.73 -21.71
CA GLU A 78 24.13 6.83 -22.55
C GLU A 78 22.95 7.78 -22.81
N ARG A 79 23.16 9.07 -22.53
CA ARG A 79 22.14 10.15 -22.47
C ARG A 79 21.22 10.27 -23.70
N GLU A 80 21.54 9.61 -24.81
CA GLU A 80 20.83 9.72 -26.09
C GLU A 80 19.69 8.70 -26.27
N GLU A 81 19.58 7.67 -25.44
CA GLU A 81 18.52 6.63 -25.57
C GLU A 81 17.31 6.81 -24.64
N LEU A 82 17.24 7.92 -23.89
CA LEU A 82 16.11 8.25 -22.99
C LEU A 82 14.72 8.26 -23.67
N ARG A 83 14.65 8.28 -25.01
CA ARG A 83 13.38 8.15 -25.77
C ARG A 83 12.79 6.74 -25.75
N TYR A 84 13.59 5.72 -25.40
CA TYR A 84 13.16 4.32 -25.40
C TYR A 84 12.86 3.76 -24.01
N PHE A 85 12.86 4.60 -22.97
CA PHE A 85 12.41 4.17 -21.66
C PHE A 85 11.02 3.55 -21.81
N GLN A 86 10.91 2.25 -21.55
CA GLN A 86 9.60 1.63 -21.52
C GLN A 86 8.86 2.28 -20.36
N TYR A 87 7.69 2.85 -20.63
CA TYR A 87 6.88 3.58 -19.64
C TYR A 87 6.76 2.84 -18.29
N SER A 88 6.79 1.51 -18.31
CA SER A 88 6.84 0.62 -17.16
C SER A 88 8.05 0.81 -16.25
N GLU A 89 9.26 0.88 -16.80
CA GLU A 89 10.49 1.03 -16.01
C GLU A 89 10.53 2.42 -15.34
N TRP A 90 10.06 3.46 -16.06
CA TRP A 90 10.11 4.83 -15.54
C TRP A 90 9.12 4.99 -14.40
N ARG A 91 7.95 4.39 -14.58
CA ARG A 91 6.93 4.28 -13.56
C ARG A 91 7.47 3.54 -12.33
N PHE A 92 8.14 2.40 -12.52
CA PHE A 92 8.70 1.62 -11.43
C PHE A 92 9.78 2.38 -10.64
N TYR A 93 10.66 3.09 -11.35
CA TYR A 93 11.64 3.98 -10.73
C TYR A 93 10.97 5.08 -9.90
N ASN A 94 9.97 5.77 -10.46
CA ASN A 94 9.25 6.82 -9.73
C ASN A 94 8.49 6.26 -8.53
N GLU A 95 7.88 5.08 -8.64
CA GLU A 95 7.25 4.40 -7.51
C GLU A 95 8.27 4.11 -6.40
N THR A 96 9.49 3.70 -6.75
CA THR A 96 10.61 3.48 -5.82
C THR A 96 10.99 4.77 -5.08
N ILE A 97 11.19 5.88 -5.81
CA ILE A 97 11.51 7.18 -5.20
C ILE A 97 10.36 7.68 -4.30
N ASN A 98 9.11 7.53 -4.75
CA ASN A 98 7.93 7.90 -3.96
C ASN A 98 7.85 7.10 -2.65
N ASN A 99 8.25 5.84 -2.64
CA ASN A 99 8.28 5.03 -1.41
C ASN A 99 9.36 5.52 -0.44
N ILE A 100 10.53 5.95 -0.93
CA ILE A 100 11.56 6.59 -0.09
C ILE A 100 10.99 7.85 0.59
N ASP A 101 10.30 8.70 -0.16
CA ASP A 101 9.73 9.94 0.39
C ASP A 101 8.63 9.68 1.41
N LYS A 102 7.78 8.67 1.19
CA LYS A 102 6.79 8.21 2.17
C LYS A 102 7.46 7.72 3.46
N LEU A 103 8.52 6.91 3.35
CA LEU A 103 9.25 6.40 4.51
C LEU A 103 9.90 7.52 5.31
N LYS A 104 10.55 8.50 4.66
CA LYS A 104 11.12 9.68 5.34
C LYS A 104 10.06 10.53 6.04
N LYS A 105 8.90 10.71 5.41
CA LYS A 105 7.76 11.41 6.03
C LYS A 105 7.30 10.67 7.31
N LEU A 106 7.19 9.34 7.25
CA LEU A 106 6.83 8.53 8.41
C LEU A 106 7.90 8.59 9.50
N GLU A 107 9.17 8.47 9.13
CA GLU A 107 10.30 8.60 10.04
C GLU A 107 10.22 9.92 10.84
N LEU A 108 9.96 11.05 10.17
CA LEU A 108 9.78 12.35 10.83
C LEU A 108 8.59 12.34 11.79
N ILE A 109 7.45 11.76 11.39
CA ILE A 109 6.27 11.64 12.25
C ILE A 109 6.61 10.85 13.52
N PHE A 110 7.29 9.71 13.39
CA PHE A 110 7.59 8.83 14.52
C PHE A 110 8.69 9.37 15.43
N LYS A 111 9.76 9.97 14.89
CA LYS A 111 10.81 10.63 15.68
C LYS A 111 10.26 11.74 16.57
N ASN A 112 9.33 12.54 16.05
CA ASN A 112 8.67 13.62 16.79
C ASN A 112 7.68 13.12 17.85
N LYS A 113 7.44 11.82 17.95
CA LYS A 113 6.42 11.21 18.82
C LYS A 113 6.99 10.27 19.88
N MET A 114 8.31 10.14 19.98
CA MET A 114 9.01 9.38 21.02
C MET A 114 8.58 9.76 22.46
N GLU A 115 8.15 11.01 22.68
CA GLU A 115 7.72 11.53 23.99
C GLU A 115 6.20 11.56 24.19
N THR A 116 5.42 11.27 23.15
CA THR A 116 3.94 11.30 23.20
C THR A 116 3.35 9.90 23.21
N LYS A 117 2.20 9.73 23.88
CA LYS A 117 1.55 8.41 24.03
C LYS A 117 0.95 7.82 22.75
N TYR A 118 0.85 8.60 21.66
CA TYR A 118 0.19 8.17 20.43
C TYR A 118 0.67 8.90 19.18
N VAL A 119 0.47 8.27 18.02
CA VAL A 119 0.69 8.81 16.68
C VAL A 119 -0.66 8.91 15.96
N MET A 120 -0.84 9.97 15.16
CA MET A 120 -2.00 10.12 14.28
C MET A 120 -1.58 9.85 12.84
N LEU A 121 -2.08 8.78 12.22
CA LEU A 121 -1.73 8.37 10.86
C LEU A 121 -2.95 8.32 9.96
N HIS A 122 -2.79 8.67 8.68
CA HIS A 122 -3.84 8.41 7.71
C HIS A 122 -3.96 6.91 7.42
N TYR A 123 -5.14 6.44 7.00
CA TYR A 123 -5.33 5.04 6.62
C TYR A 123 -4.30 4.56 5.58
N LYS A 124 -3.99 5.39 4.58
CA LYS A 124 -2.95 5.08 3.57
C LYS A 124 -1.54 4.94 4.16
N ASP A 125 -1.24 5.69 5.21
CA ASP A 125 0.05 5.63 5.90
C ASP A 125 0.11 4.32 6.72
N VAL A 126 -0.99 3.91 7.36
CA VAL A 126 -1.14 2.61 8.06
C VAL A 126 -0.98 1.44 7.10
N SER A 127 -1.71 1.46 5.98
CA SER A 127 -1.65 0.42 4.94
C SER A 127 -0.27 0.32 4.32
N PHE A 128 0.43 1.45 4.12
CA PHE A 128 1.79 1.45 3.64
C PHE A 128 2.76 0.80 4.64
N ILE A 129 2.68 1.14 5.93
CA ILE A 129 3.52 0.50 6.96
C ILE A 129 3.28 -1.02 7.00
N ASP A 130 2.01 -1.45 6.96
CA ASP A 130 1.66 -2.88 6.92
C ASP A 130 2.29 -3.59 5.72
N SER A 131 2.24 -2.96 4.54
CA SER A 131 2.85 -3.53 3.33
C SER A 131 4.37 -3.66 3.43
N GLU A 132 5.06 -2.70 4.06
CA GLU A 132 6.51 -2.75 4.25
C GLU A 132 6.91 -3.81 5.27
N ILE A 133 6.11 -4.02 6.33
CA ILE A 133 6.32 -5.12 7.27
C ILE A 133 6.13 -6.47 6.57
N ASN A 134 5.07 -6.61 5.77
CA ASN A 134 4.81 -7.84 5.02
C ASN A 134 5.95 -8.15 4.05
N PHE A 135 6.50 -7.13 3.37
CA PHE A 135 7.66 -7.30 2.50
C PHE A 135 8.89 -7.77 3.28
N GLU A 136 9.17 -7.19 4.45
CA GLU A 136 10.31 -7.57 5.28
C GLU A 136 10.16 -8.98 5.88
N THR A 137 8.91 -9.41 6.10
CA THR A 137 8.60 -10.67 6.79
C THR A 137 8.50 -11.85 5.84
N LEU A 138 7.90 -11.68 4.66
CA LEU A 138 7.54 -12.78 3.76
C LEU A 138 8.56 -12.96 2.64
N GLY A 139 8.76 -14.21 2.20
CA GLY A 139 9.67 -14.53 1.09
C GLY A 139 11.15 -14.56 1.49
N VAL A 140 11.44 -14.61 2.79
CA VAL A 140 12.77 -14.84 3.37
C VAL A 140 12.89 -16.30 3.87
N SER A 141 14.00 -16.66 4.50
CA SER A 141 14.16 -18.00 5.09
C SER A 141 13.16 -18.24 6.23
N ASP A 142 12.74 -19.49 6.46
CA ASP A 142 11.75 -19.84 7.50
C ASP A 142 12.13 -19.30 8.89
N ASP A 143 13.42 -19.37 9.25
CA ASP A 143 13.92 -18.86 10.54
C ASP A 143 13.76 -17.34 10.63
N THR A 144 14.15 -16.61 9.58
CA THR A 144 14.02 -15.15 9.51
C THR A 144 12.56 -14.71 9.47
N GLU A 145 11.70 -15.43 8.76
CA GLU A 145 10.27 -15.15 8.70
C GLU A 145 9.64 -15.28 10.09
N GLN A 146 9.96 -16.34 10.84
CA GLN A 146 9.49 -16.51 12.21
C GLN A 146 9.98 -15.41 13.15
N GLU A 147 11.25 -15.03 13.05
CA GLU A 147 11.83 -13.93 13.81
C GLU A 147 11.11 -12.61 13.51
N ASN A 148 10.91 -12.29 12.23
CA ASN A 148 10.22 -11.06 11.80
C ASN A 148 8.74 -11.08 12.21
N MET A 149 8.06 -12.21 12.10
CA MET A 149 6.69 -12.36 12.60
C MET A 149 6.58 -12.05 14.10
N GLN A 150 7.53 -12.53 14.92
CA GLN A 150 7.53 -12.19 16.36
C GLN A 150 7.89 -10.72 16.59
N LYS A 151 8.89 -10.20 15.88
CA LYS A 151 9.35 -8.81 15.95
C LYS A 151 8.21 -7.82 15.70
N TYR A 152 7.41 -8.05 14.66
CA TYR A 152 6.33 -7.14 14.26
C TYR A 152 4.95 -7.49 14.84
N LYS A 153 4.80 -8.59 15.58
CA LYS A 153 3.52 -9.10 16.09
C LYS A 153 2.62 -8.06 16.75
N SER A 154 3.18 -7.26 17.67
CA SER A 154 2.40 -6.25 18.40
C SER A 154 2.00 -5.07 17.51
N ILE A 155 2.87 -4.69 16.58
CA ILE A 155 2.62 -3.63 15.59
C ILE A 155 1.50 -4.08 14.65
N ASN A 156 1.61 -5.26 14.03
CA ASN A 156 0.60 -5.79 13.10
C ASN A 156 -0.77 -5.88 13.75
N LYS A 157 -0.86 -6.37 14.99
CA LYS A 157 -2.13 -6.38 15.73
C LYS A 157 -2.81 -5.00 15.84
N LYS A 158 -2.04 -3.90 15.85
CA LYS A 158 -2.57 -2.53 15.90
C LYS A 158 -2.97 -2.03 14.51
N LEU A 159 -2.14 -2.32 13.50
CA LEU A 159 -2.43 -1.97 12.10
C LEU A 159 -3.67 -2.73 11.61
N ASP A 160 -3.73 -4.05 11.85
CA ASP A 160 -4.85 -4.92 11.50
C ASP A 160 -6.18 -4.41 12.04
N LYS A 161 -6.23 -3.95 13.29
CA LYS A 161 -7.45 -3.38 13.88
C LYS A 161 -7.99 -2.19 13.09
N ILE A 162 -7.11 -1.41 12.48
CA ILE A 162 -7.48 -0.25 11.66
C ILE A 162 -7.84 -0.70 10.25
N LEU A 163 -7.01 -1.57 9.67
CA LEU A 163 -7.16 -2.04 8.29
C LEU A 163 -8.40 -2.93 8.11
N MET A 164 -8.74 -3.75 9.10
CA MET A 164 -9.97 -4.56 9.15
C MET A 164 -11.22 -3.74 9.49
N GLY A 165 -11.06 -2.51 9.96
CA GLY A 165 -12.15 -1.64 10.42
C GLY A 165 -12.87 -2.14 11.69
N ASP A 166 -13.92 -1.43 12.12
CA ASP A 166 -14.70 -1.71 13.34
C ASP A 166 -15.45 -3.08 13.34
N GLY A 167 -15.26 -3.94 12.34
CA GLY A 167 -16.11 -5.11 12.10
C GLY A 167 -17.57 -4.75 11.74
N LYS A 168 -17.88 -3.46 11.57
CA LYS A 168 -19.15 -3.03 10.99
C LYS A 168 -19.16 -3.51 9.54
N PRO A 169 -20.25 -4.16 9.08
CA PRO A 169 -20.40 -4.43 7.66
C PRO A 169 -20.16 -3.14 6.90
N LEU A 170 -19.45 -3.20 5.78
CA LEU A 170 -19.63 -2.21 4.73
C LEU A 170 -21.15 -2.11 4.56
N ILE A 171 -21.76 -1.00 5.00
CA ILE A 171 -23.19 -0.81 4.84
C ILE A 171 -23.39 -0.57 3.33
N LEU A 172 -23.69 -1.67 2.65
CA LEU A 172 -23.84 -1.83 1.21
C LEU A 172 -25.11 -1.18 0.67
#